data_AF-A0A4Y8LMK6-F1
#
_entry.id   AF-A0A4Y8LMK6-F1
#
_cell.length_a   1.000
_cell.length_b   1.000
_cell.length_c   1.000
_cell.angle_alpha   90.00
_cell.angle_beta   90.00
_cell.angle_gamma   90.00
#
_symmetry.space_group_name_H-M   'P 1'
#
loop_
_entity.id
_entity.type
_entity.pdbx_description
1 polymer ?
#
loop_
_entity_poly.entity_id
_entity_poly.type
_entity_poly.pdbx_seq_one_letter_code
_entity_poly.pdbx_strand_id
1 'polypeptide(L)'
;MFDWRNIFRGLAMGTSDVIPGVSGGTIAVLLGIYDQFINAVSGITTREWKKHLPFLLTLGAGMATAILLLSHLIEWLLANYPQPTNFFFLGLIGGILPYLLRESNAKENFKGKHLLLLFVGAVIVASMAFINPAEEGVITSVTASTALLLFVAGILASSAMLLPGISGSFILLVIGVYETAISAITNLNFVIIALVGAGVAFGFIFSSKAIRYLMNRFPLMMYAFIIGLVFGSLFVVYPGLTFEPLNVILSLVAAVAGFYTAVTLGKRG
;
A
#
# COMPACT_ATOMS: atom_id res chain seq x y z
N MET A 1 20.96 -15.12 4.73
CA MET A 1 22.04 -14.15 4.45
C MET A 1 21.39 -12.79 4.27
N PHE A 2 22.01 -11.71 4.75
CA PHE A 2 21.50 -10.36 4.55
C PHE A 2 21.67 -9.95 3.08
N ASP A 3 20.58 -9.61 2.40
CA ASP A 3 20.62 -9.02 1.06
C ASP A 3 20.40 -7.51 1.17
N TRP A 4 21.49 -6.76 1.12
CA TRP A 4 21.49 -5.30 1.27
C TRP A 4 20.70 -4.59 0.17
N ARG A 5 20.44 -5.25 -0.97
CA ARG A 5 19.58 -4.70 -2.04
C ARG A 5 18.15 -4.45 -1.55
N ASN A 6 17.70 -5.19 -0.53
CA ASN A 6 16.38 -4.97 0.07
C ASN A 6 16.26 -3.63 0.79
N ILE A 7 17.36 -2.97 1.16
CA ILE A 7 17.30 -1.60 1.68
C ILE A 7 16.74 -0.65 0.62
N PHE A 8 17.20 -0.76 -0.64
CA PHE A 8 16.68 0.07 -1.73
C PHE A 8 15.21 -0.25 -2.04
N ARG A 9 14.84 -1.53 -1.97
CA ARG A 9 13.45 -1.96 -2.14
C ARG A 9 12.55 -1.42 -1.02
N GLY A 10 13.04 -1.48 0.21
CA GLY A 10 12.37 -0.92 1.39
C GLY A 10 12.26 0.60 1.31
N LEU A 11 13.29 1.28 0.84
CA LEU A 11 13.28 2.72 0.62
C LEU A 11 12.18 3.10 -0.38
N ALA A 12 12.10 2.40 -1.52
CA ALA A 12 11.02 2.63 -2.49
C ALA A 12 9.62 2.38 -1.91
N MET A 13 9.43 1.30 -1.14
CA MET A 13 8.15 1.02 -0.46
C MET A 13 7.79 2.09 0.58
N GLY A 14 8.77 2.52 1.39
CA GLY A 14 8.55 3.55 2.41
C GLY A 14 8.25 4.91 1.81
N THR A 15 8.89 5.27 0.69
CA THR A 15 8.58 6.51 -0.03
C THR A 15 7.15 6.51 -0.56
N SER A 16 6.64 5.39 -1.07
CA SER A 16 5.25 5.32 -1.53
C SER A 16 4.23 5.42 -0.40
N ASP A 17 4.52 4.85 0.78
CA ASP A 17 3.59 4.84 1.91
C ASP A 17 3.30 6.25 2.46
N VAL A 18 4.13 7.25 2.14
CA VAL A 18 3.87 8.67 2.45
C VAL A 18 2.69 9.21 1.64
N ILE A 19 2.35 8.58 0.52
CA ILE A 19 1.39 9.10 -0.45
C ILE A 19 0.05 8.38 -0.29
N PRO A 20 -1.03 9.11 0.02
CA PRO A 20 -2.37 8.53 0.06
C PRO A 20 -2.72 7.86 -1.27
N GLY A 21 -3.22 6.62 -1.20
CA GLY A 21 -3.61 5.84 -2.39
C GLY A 21 -2.48 5.04 -3.06
N VAL A 22 -1.21 5.23 -2.66
CA VAL A 22 -0.10 4.39 -3.12
C VAL A 22 0.41 3.53 -1.97
N SER A 23 0.08 2.23 -1.97
CA SER A 23 0.58 1.33 -0.92
C SER A 23 1.97 0.78 -1.24
N GLY A 24 2.81 0.59 -0.22
CA GLY A 24 4.07 -0.12 -0.30
C GLY A 24 3.91 -1.54 -0.85
N GLY A 25 2.75 -2.17 -0.66
CA GLY A 25 2.38 -3.43 -1.33
C GLY A 25 2.40 -3.33 -2.86
N THR A 26 1.95 -2.20 -3.43
CA THR A 26 2.02 -1.91 -4.87
C THR A 26 3.46 -1.84 -5.35
N ILE A 27 4.33 -1.17 -4.58
CA ILE A 27 5.76 -1.09 -4.90
C ILE A 27 6.46 -2.44 -4.68
N ALA A 28 6.03 -3.24 -3.71
CA ALA A 28 6.53 -4.60 -3.52
C ALA A 28 6.22 -5.49 -4.73
N VAL A 29 5.03 -5.34 -5.33
CA VAL A 29 4.69 -6.00 -6.59
C VAL A 29 5.57 -5.47 -7.72
N LEU A 30 5.86 -4.16 -7.75
CA LEU A 30 6.66 -3.54 -8.81
C LEU A 30 8.08 -4.08 -8.85
N LEU A 31 8.62 -4.31 -7.66
CA LEU A 31 9.97 -4.79 -7.44
C LEU A 31 10.08 -6.32 -7.46
N GLY A 32 8.98 -7.03 -7.75
CA GLY A 32 8.94 -8.49 -7.79
C GLY A 32 9.16 -9.18 -6.43
N ILE A 33 8.99 -8.46 -5.32
CA ILE A 33 9.24 -8.99 -3.97
C ILE A 33 7.98 -9.23 -3.15
N TYR A 34 6.80 -9.00 -3.70
CA TYR A 34 5.53 -9.13 -2.98
C TYR A 34 5.35 -10.54 -2.38
N ASP A 35 5.57 -11.60 -3.15
CA ASP A 35 5.46 -12.98 -2.68
C ASP A 35 6.46 -13.28 -1.56
N GLN A 36 7.70 -12.80 -1.70
CA GLN A 36 8.73 -12.95 -0.68
C GLN A 36 8.34 -12.19 0.60
N PHE A 37 7.78 -10.99 0.46
CA PHE A 37 7.31 -10.16 1.56
C PHE A 37 6.17 -10.84 2.33
N ILE A 38 5.11 -11.28 1.65
CA ILE A 38 3.99 -11.98 2.28
C ILE A 38 4.44 -13.27 2.96
N ASN A 39 5.32 -14.05 2.31
CA ASN A 39 5.90 -15.26 2.92
C ASN A 39 6.74 -14.93 4.15
N ALA A 40 7.55 -13.88 4.10
CA ALA A 40 8.40 -13.48 5.21
C ALA A 40 7.58 -13.03 6.43
N VAL A 41 6.58 -12.18 6.21
CA VAL A 41 5.67 -11.72 7.27
C VAL A 41 4.89 -12.88 7.88
N SER A 42 4.27 -13.73 7.05
CA SER A 42 3.53 -14.90 7.50
C SER A 42 4.42 -15.86 8.33
N GLY A 43 5.69 -15.98 7.92
CA GLY A 43 6.70 -16.83 8.53
C GLY A 43 7.21 -16.38 9.90
N ILE A 44 7.00 -15.11 10.31
CA ILE A 44 7.43 -14.59 11.63
C ILE A 44 6.78 -15.39 12.77
N THR A 45 5.56 -15.88 12.58
CA THR A 45 4.82 -16.63 13.61
C THR A 45 5.09 -18.14 13.58
N THR A 46 6.03 -18.59 12.75
CA THR A 46 6.39 -20.00 12.59
C THR A 46 7.72 -20.32 13.25
N ARG A 47 8.08 -21.61 13.34
CA ARG A 47 9.41 -22.03 13.84
C ARG A 47 10.57 -21.50 12.99
N GLU A 48 10.30 -21.13 11.75
CA GLU A 48 11.28 -20.66 10.76
C GLU A 48 11.48 -19.14 10.76
N TRP A 49 10.94 -18.40 11.74
CA TRP A 49 10.98 -16.93 11.79
C TRP A 49 12.39 -16.33 11.59
N LYS A 50 13.42 -17.00 12.11
CA LYS A 50 14.82 -16.60 11.96
C LYS A 50 15.29 -16.56 10.50
N LYS A 51 14.69 -17.37 9.62
CA LYS A 51 15.01 -17.39 8.17
C LYS A 51 14.47 -16.15 7.47
N HIS A 52 13.34 -15.63 7.93
CA HIS A 52 12.67 -14.46 7.36
C HIS A 52 13.19 -13.13 7.91
N LEU A 53 13.76 -13.15 9.11
CA LEU A 53 14.24 -11.96 9.81
C LEU A 53 15.25 -11.12 9.01
N PRO A 54 16.27 -11.67 8.32
CA PRO A 54 17.21 -10.84 7.56
C PRO A 54 16.55 -10.05 6.43
N PHE A 55 15.57 -10.65 5.74
CA PHE A 55 14.79 -9.97 4.70
C PHE A 55 13.96 -8.84 5.29
N LEU A 56 13.22 -9.11 6.37
CA LEU A 56 12.36 -8.12 7.02
C LEU A 56 13.14 -6.96 7.64
N LEU A 57 14.30 -7.25 8.26
CA LEU A 57 15.16 -6.21 8.83
C LEU A 57 15.77 -5.31 7.76
N THR A 58 16.23 -5.86 6.64
CA THR A 58 16.81 -5.06 5.55
C THR A 58 15.74 -4.25 4.83
N LEU A 59 14.58 -4.83 4.57
CA LEU A 59 13.43 -4.11 3.99
C LEU A 59 12.93 -3.02 4.94
N GLY A 60 12.72 -3.36 6.22
CA GLY A 60 12.25 -2.44 7.25
C GLY A 60 13.24 -1.29 7.50
N ALA A 61 14.55 -1.55 7.47
CA ALA A 61 15.57 -0.51 7.56
C ALA A 61 15.47 0.48 6.39
N GLY A 62 15.24 -0.03 5.18
CA GLY A 62 14.96 0.80 4.00
C GLY A 62 13.72 1.67 4.16
N MET A 63 12.60 1.06 4.58
CA MET A 63 11.34 1.78 4.81
C MET A 63 11.48 2.86 5.88
N ALA A 64 12.12 2.54 7.01
CA ALA A 64 12.39 3.50 8.07
C ALA A 64 13.30 4.64 7.59
N THR A 65 14.32 4.33 6.79
CA THR A 65 15.19 5.36 6.18
C THR A 65 14.41 6.29 5.26
N ALA A 66 13.50 5.75 4.43
CA ALA A 66 12.63 6.58 3.59
C ALA A 66 11.70 7.48 4.43
N ILE A 67 11.08 6.94 5.48
CA ILE A 67 10.20 7.72 6.36
C ILE A 67 10.98 8.84 7.08
N LEU A 68 12.26 8.63 7.42
CA LEU A 68 13.05 9.66 8.10
C LEU A 68 13.63 10.70 7.14
N LEU A 69 14.12 10.28 5.96
CA LEU A 69 14.88 11.14 5.06
C LEU A 69 14.08 11.67 3.87
N LEU A 70 13.12 10.89 3.36
CA LEU A 70 12.39 11.20 2.13
C LEU A 70 10.96 11.70 2.37
N SER A 71 10.38 11.47 3.55
CA SER A 71 9.06 11.99 3.93
C SER A 71 8.95 13.48 3.68
N HIS A 72 9.88 14.28 4.22
CA HIS A 72 9.91 15.74 4.07
C HIS A 72 10.00 16.17 2.60
N LEU A 73 10.75 15.45 1.76
CA LEU A 73 10.84 15.74 0.34
C LEU A 73 9.52 15.46 -0.38
N ILE A 74 8.89 14.32 -0.10
CA ILE A 74 7.61 13.94 -0.70
C ILE A 74 6.48 14.88 -0.23
N GLU A 75 6.45 15.24 1.05
CA GLU A 75 5.52 16.24 1.60
C GLU A 75 5.70 17.60 0.92
N TRP A 76 6.95 18.06 0.76
CA TRP A 76 7.23 19.30 0.04
C TRP A 76 6.79 19.23 -1.43
N LEU A 77 7.01 18.11 -2.12
CA LEU A 77 6.57 17.89 -3.50
C LEU A 77 5.05 17.84 -3.61
N LEU A 78 4.35 17.21 -2.67
CA LEU A 78 2.89 17.17 -2.64
C LEU A 78 2.30 18.55 -2.33
N ALA A 79 2.95 19.36 -1.48
CA ALA A 79 2.50 20.71 -1.16
C ALA A 79 2.70 21.71 -2.30
N ASN A 80 3.84 21.64 -3.01
CA ASN A 80 4.23 22.62 -4.02
C ASN A 80 3.94 22.17 -5.47
N TYR A 81 3.96 20.85 -5.72
CA TYR A 81 3.75 20.24 -7.03
C TYR A 81 2.83 19.01 -6.93
N PRO A 82 1.58 19.14 -6.41
CA PRO A 82 0.68 18.00 -6.20
C PRO A 82 0.36 17.26 -7.50
N GLN A 83 0.05 18.00 -8.57
CA GLN A 83 -0.34 17.39 -9.85
C GLN A 83 0.83 16.60 -10.48
N PRO A 84 2.04 17.15 -10.68
CA PRO A 84 3.14 16.38 -11.25
C PRO A 84 3.57 15.20 -10.37
N THR A 85 3.57 15.37 -9.05
CA THR A 85 3.92 14.31 -8.11
C THR A 85 2.94 13.15 -8.22
N ASN A 86 1.63 13.40 -8.15
CA ASN A 86 0.63 12.35 -8.29
C ASN A 86 0.66 11.69 -9.68
N PHE A 87 0.90 12.47 -10.75
CA PHE A 87 1.06 11.92 -12.10
C PHE A 87 2.29 11.00 -12.23
N PHE A 88 3.38 11.26 -11.52
CA PHE A 88 4.51 10.32 -11.44
C PHE A 88 4.06 8.96 -10.89
N PHE A 89 3.30 8.95 -9.79
CA PHE A 89 2.79 7.71 -9.19
C PHE A 89 1.71 7.03 -10.06
N LEU A 90 0.85 7.78 -10.74
CA LEU A 90 -0.04 7.23 -11.77
C LEU A 90 0.75 6.53 -12.88
N GLY A 91 1.86 7.14 -13.32
CA GLY A 91 2.78 6.53 -14.27
C GLY A 91 3.34 5.20 -13.74
N LEU A 92 3.83 5.19 -12.50
CA LEU A 92 4.37 3.98 -11.86
C LEU A 92 3.32 2.86 -11.77
N ILE A 93 2.11 3.18 -11.28
CA ILE A 93 0.99 2.23 -11.16
C ILE A 93 0.57 1.76 -12.56
N GLY A 94 0.43 2.67 -13.53
CA GLY A 94 0.09 2.31 -14.91
C GLY A 94 1.14 1.41 -15.57
N GLY A 95 2.42 1.63 -15.26
CA GLY A 95 3.53 0.83 -15.78
C GLY A 95 3.61 -0.59 -15.25
N ILE A 96 3.05 -0.86 -14.05
CA ILE A 96 3.06 -2.20 -13.44
C ILE A 96 1.98 -3.11 -14.03
N LEU A 97 0.85 -2.55 -14.49
CA LEU A 97 -0.30 -3.32 -14.94
C LEU A 97 0.03 -4.25 -16.12
N PRO A 98 0.78 -3.82 -17.16
CA PRO A 98 1.23 -4.71 -18.22
C PRO A 98 2.09 -5.88 -17.72
N TYR A 99 2.94 -5.64 -16.71
CA TYR A 99 3.75 -6.69 -16.09
C TYR A 99 2.87 -7.72 -15.40
N LEU A 100 1.93 -7.30 -14.54
CA LEU A 100 1.03 -8.22 -13.83
C LEU A 100 0.13 -9.03 -14.77
N LEU A 101 -0.38 -8.41 -15.83
CA LEU A 101 -1.18 -9.08 -16.85
C LEU A 101 -0.37 -10.14 -17.63
N ARG A 102 0.94 -9.91 -17.84
CA ARG A 102 1.85 -10.88 -18.46
C ARG A 102 2.24 -11.99 -17.49
N GLU A 103 2.61 -11.65 -16.27
CA GLU A 103 3.02 -12.61 -15.23
C GLU A 103 1.91 -13.63 -14.94
N SER A 104 0.66 -13.16 -14.86
CA SER A 104 -0.51 -14.03 -14.68
C SER A 104 -0.94 -14.78 -15.95
N ASN A 105 -0.30 -14.50 -17.10
CA ASN A 105 -0.74 -14.93 -18.44
C ASN A 105 -2.25 -14.69 -18.63
N ALA A 106 -2.70 -13.49 -18.27
CA ALA A 106 -4.12 -13.18 -18.15
C ALA A 106 -4.90 -13.46 -19.45
N LYS A 107 -4.30 -13.25 -20.61
CA LYS A 107 -4.93 -13.50 -21.92
C LYS A 107 -5.38 -14.95 -22.11
N GLU A 108 -4.64 -15.91 -21.58
CA GLU A 108 -4.91 -17.35 -21.76
C GLU A 108 -5.63 -17.94 -20.55
N ASN A 109 -5.31 -17.44 -19.36
CA ASN A 109 -5.78 -18.04 -18.10
C ASN A 109 -7.05 -17.38 -17.52
N PHE A 110 -7.35 -16.12 -17.87
CA PHE A 110 -8.47 -15.43 -17.26
C PHE A 110 -9.79 -15.90 -17.87
N LYS A 111 -10.74 -16.21 -16.98
CA LYS A 111 -12.10 -16.66 -17.29
C LYS A 111 -13.07 -15.65 -16.67
N GLY A 112 -14.36 -15.79 -16.93
CA GLY A 112 -15.39 -14.88 -16.38
C GLY A 112 -15.25 -14.62 -14.87
N LYS A 113 -14.96 -15.66 -14.06
CA LYS A 113 -14.72 -15.52 -12.61
C LYS A 113 -13.48 -14.67 -12.26
N HIS A 114 -12.43 -14.73 -13.07
CA HIS A 114 -11.20 -13.95 -12.87
C HIS A 114 -11.47 -12.48 -13.22
N LEU A 115 -12.17 -12.23 -14.33
CA LEU A 115 -12.59 -10.88 -14.71
C LEU A 115 -13.54 -10.26 -13.67
N LEU A 116 -14.45 -11.05 -13.10
CA LEU A 116 -15.31 -10.60 -12.00
C LEU A 116 -14.47 -10.18 -10.78
N LEU A 117 -13.49 -10.98 -10.37
CA LEU A 117 -12.62 -10.63 -9.23
C LEU A 117 -11.75 -9.39 -9.50
N LEU A 118 -11.25 -9.23 -10.73
CA LEU A 118 -10.55 -8.02 -11.15
C LEU A 118 -11.47 -6.80 -11.04
N PHE A 119 -12.69 -6.90 -11.57
CA PHE A 119 -13.66 -5.82 -11.49
C PHE A 119 -14.02 -5.50 -10.04
N VAL A 120 -14.25 -6.51 -9.19
CA VAL A 120 -14.51 -6.32 -7.76
C VAL A 120 -13.34 -5.61 -7.08
N GLY A 121 -12.09 -6.04 -7.32
CA GLY A 121 -10.92 -5.37 -6.78
C GLY A 121 -10.81 -3.91 -7.24
N ALA A 122 -11.04 -3.65 -8.52
CA ALA A 122 -11.02 -2.30 -9.08
C ALA A 122 -12.08 -1.40 -8.45
N VAL A 123 -13.31 -1.90 -8.30
CA VAL A 123 -14.41 -1.14 -7.67
C VAL A 123 -14.14 -0.88 -6.21
N ILE A 124 -13.62 -1.87 -5.44
CA ILE A 124 -13.27 -1.68 -4.04
C ILE A 124 -12.33 -0.48 -3.89
N VAL A 125 -11.24 -0.44 -4.65
CA VAL A 125 -10.26 0.65 -4.51
C VAL A 125 -10.75 1.93 -5.16
N ALA A 126 -11.32 1.90 -6.36
CA ALA A 126 -11.80 3.10 -7.02
C ALA A 126 -12.94 3.79 -6.25
N SER A 127 -13.79 3.03 -5.56
CA SER A 127 -14.85 3.59 -4.71
C SER A 127 -14.31 4.47 -3.59
N MET A 128 -13.08 4.23 -3.13
CA MET A 128 -12.42 5.00 -2.09
C MET A 128 -12.22 6.47 -2.52
N ALA A 129 -12.04 6.73 -3.83
CA ALA A 129 -11.91 8.09 -4.35
C ALA A 129 -13.17 8.96 -4.15
N PHE A 130 -14.32 8.34 -3.89
CA PHE A 130 -15.61 9.01 -3.68
C PHE A 130 -16.02 9.04 -2.20
N ILE A 131 -15.24 8.42 -1.32
CA ILE A 131 -15.50 8.46 0.12
C ILE A 131 -14.90 9.76 0.65
N ASN A 132 -15.76 10.64 1.18
CA ASN A 132 -15.32 11.77 1.99
C ASN A 132 -15.08 11.24 3.42
N PRO A 133 -13.83 11.20 3.91
CA PRO A 133 -13.56 10.76 5.28
C PRO A 133 -14.36 11.60 6.28
N ALA A 134 -14.99 10.95 7.24
CA ALA A 134 -15.67 11.67 8.32
C ALA A 134 -14.61 12.34 9.20
N GLU A 135 -14.69 13.67 9.34
CA GLU A 135 -13.92 14.42 10.34
C GLU A 135 -14.57 14.23 11.72
N GLU A 136 -14.41 13.03 12.27
CA GLU A 136 -14.79 12.79 13.67
C GLU A 136 -13.74 13.40 14.61
N GLY A 137 -14.20 13.93 15.74
CA GLY A 137 -13.31 14.49 16.76
C GLY A 137 -12.36 13.43 17.32
N VAL A 138 -11.16 13.86 17.73
CA VAL A 138 -10.16 12.99 18.37
C VAL A 138 -10.75 12.30 19.59
N ILE A 139 -10.72 10.97 19.62
CA ILE A 139 -11.16 10.19 20.78
C ILE A 139 -10.15 10.37 21.90
N THR A 140 -10.56 11.05 22.97
CA THR A 140 -9.70 11.33 24.14
C THR A 140 -10.03 10.43 25.33
N SER A 141 -11.24 9.88 25.41
CA SER A 141 -11.67 8.95 26.46
C SER A 141 -11.93 7.56 25.89
N VAL A 142 -11.33 6.54 26.52
CA VAL A 142 -11.47 5.15 26.08
C VAL A 142 -12.62 4.50 26.83
N THR A 143 -13.65 4.16 26.07
CA THR A 143 -14.80 3.33 26.46
C THR A 143 -14.67 1.94 25.84
N ALA A 144 -15.51 0.97 26.25
CA ALA A 144 -15.49 -0.36 25.64
C ALA A 144 -15.75 -0.34 24.12
N SER A 145 -16.64 0.54 23.65
CA SER A 145 -16.97 0.68 22.22
C SER A 145 -15.83 1.31 21.42
N THR A 146 -15.21 2.37 21.94
CA THR A 146 -14.08 3.04 21.28
C THR A 146 -12.83 2.16 21.31
N ALA A 147 -12.60 1.39 22.38
CA ALA A 147 -11.53 0.41 22.42
C ALA A 147 -11.68 -0.66 21.34
N LEU A 148 -12.89 -1.20 21.17
CA LEU A 148 -13.19 -2.16 20.10
C LEU A 148 -13.03 -1.52 18.71
N LEU A 149 -13.53 -0.30 18.53
CA LEU A 149 -13.39 0.44 17.27
C LEU A 149 -11.91 0.62 16.90
N LEU A 150 -11.08 1.10 17.82
CA LEU A 150 -9.64 1.31 17.59
C LEU A 150 -8.91 0.01 17.27
N PHE A 151 -9.25 -1.08 17.98
CA PHE A 151 -8.69 -2.39 17.73
C PHE A 151 -9.08 -2.92 16.34
N VAL A 152 -10.37 -2.88 15.98
CA VAL A 152 -10.86 -3.33 14.67
C VAL A 152 -10.31 -2.45 13.54
N ALA A 153 -10.22 -1.14 13.75
CA ALA A 153 -9.61 -0.22 12.80
C ALA A 153 -8.14 -0.59 12.54
N GLY A 154 -7.37 -0.92 13.58
CA GLY A 154 -6.00 -1.43 13.43
C GLY A 154 -5.94 -2.74 12.62
N ILE A 155 -6.88 -3.66 12.84
CA ILE A 155 -6.97 -4.91 12.06
C ILE A 155 -7.20 -4.59 10.58
N LEU A 156 -8.20 -3.76 10.27
CA LEU A 156 -8.57 -3.45 8.89
C LEU A 156 -7.46 -2.66 8.19
N ALA A 157 -6.87 -1.66 8.86
CA ALA A 157 -5.79 -0.84 8.31
C ALA A 157 -4.55 -1.68 7.98
N SER A 158 -4.11 -2.55 8.90
CA SER A 158 -2.97 -3.44 8.66
C SER A 158 -3.24 -4.50 7.60
N SER A 159 -4.48 -4.99 7.52
CA SER A 159 -4.91 -5.94 6.48
C SER A 159 -4.90 -5.31 5.09
N ALA A 160 -5.39 -4.08 4.99
CA ALA A 160 -5.34 -3.28 3.78
C ALA A 160 -3.91 -2.96 3.34
N MET A 161 -3.04 -2.59 4.27
CA MET A 161 -1.63 -2.26 4.00
C MET A 161 -0.86 -3.43 3.34
N LEU A 162 -1.24 -4.68 3.62
CA LEU A 162 -0.65 -5.86 2.97
C LEU A 162 -1.14 -6.06 1.53
N LEU A 163 -2.30 -5.50 1.16
CA LEU A 163 -2.85 -5.63 -0.19
C LEU A 163 -2.33 -4.49 -1.11
N PRO A 164 -1.89 -4.80 -2.33
CA PRO A 164 -1.52 -3.78 -3.31
C PRO A 164 -2.70 -2.86 -3.61
N GLY A 165 -2.45 -1.57 -3.77
CA GLY A 165 -3.45 -0.56 -4.13
C GLY A 165 -4.28 0.01 -2.97
N ILE A 166 -4.23 -0.57 -1.76
CA ILE A 166 -4.99 -0.07 -0.59
C ILE A 166 -4.02 0.45 0.49
N SER A 167 -4.16 1.71 0.89
CA SER A 167 -3.36 2.29 1.98
C SER A 167 -4.04 2.09 3.35
N GLY A 168 -3.28 1.62 4.34
CA GLY A 168 -3.77 1.45 5.71
C GLY A 168 -4.16 2.76 6.38
N SER A 169 -3.43 3.86 6.13
CA SER A 169 -3.78 5.19 6.64
C SER A 169 -5.11 5.68 6.08
N PHE A 170 -5.39 5.39 4.81
CA PHE A 170 -6.68 5.71 4.20
C PHE A 170 -7.83 4.92 4.83
N ILE A 171 -7.63 3.65 5.17
CA ILE A 171 -8.65 2.89 5.90
C ILE A 171 -8.95 3.52 7.27
N LEU A 172 -7.94 4.00 7.99
CA LEU A 172 -8.16 4.73 9.24
C LEU A 172 -8.92 6.05 9.03
N LEU A 173 -8.67 6.75 7.90
CA LEU A 173 -9.42 7.96 7.52
C LEU A 173 -10.89 7.64 7.24
N VAL A 174 -11.18 6.60 6.44
CA VAL A 174 -12.55 6.17 6.14
C VAL A 174 -13.31 5.77 7.41
N ILE A 175 -12.63 5.14 8.37
CA ILE A 175 -13.22 4.76 9.66
C ILE A 175 -13.39 5.97 10.59
N GLY A 176 -12.70 7.10 10.34
CA GLY A 176 -12.77 8.31 11.16
C GLY A 176 -11.81 8.32 12.37
N VAL A 177 -10.85 7.39 12.43
CA VAL A 177 -9.93 7.24 13.59
C VAL A 177 -8.47 7.61 13.28
N TYR A 178 -8.19 8.10 12.07
CA TYR A 178 -6.84 8.50 11.67
C TYR A 178 -6.26 9.59 12.59
N GLU A 179 -6.99 10.68 12.78
CA GLU A 179 -6.56 11.78 13.67
C GLU A 179 -6.37 11.31 15.11
N THR A 180 -7.22 10.38 15.57
CA THR A 180 -7.06 9.76 16.88
C THR A 180 -5.74 8.98 16.98
N ALA A 181 -5.39 8.20 15.95
CA ALA A 181 -4.15 7.43 15.92
C ALA A 181 -2.91 8.33 15.87
N ILE A 182 -2.92 9.38 15.03
CA ILE A 182 -1.82 10.35 14.93
C ILE A 182 -1.67 11.14 16.24
N SER A 183 -2.77 11.66 16.78
CA SER A 183 -2.77 12.38 18.06
C SER A 183 -2.25 11.50 19.20
N ALA A 184 -2.59 10.20 19.22
CA ALA A 184 -2.10 9.28 20.21
C ALA A 184 -0.58 9.09 20.12
N ILE A 185 0.00 9.01 18.92
CA ILE A 185 1.46 8.93 18.73
C ILE A 185 2.13 10.22 19.18
N THR A 186 1.62 11.38 18.75
CA THR A 186 2.19 12.70 19.08
C THR A 186 2.15 12.99 20.58
N ASN A 187 1.05 12.65 21.25
CA ASN A 187 0.86 12.88 22.69
C ASN A 187 1.28 11.68 23.56
N LEU A 188 1.89 10.64 22.97
CA LEU A 188 2.30 9.41 23.65
C LEU A 188 1.16 8.78 24.49
N ASN A 189 -0.06 8.77 23.96
CA ASN A 189 -1.20 8.09 24.58
C ASN A 189 -1.02 6.56 24.42
N PHE A 190 -0.31 5.95 25.37
CA PHE A 190 0.03 4.54 25.34
C PHE A 190 -1.19 3.61 25.31
N VAL A 191 -2.36 4.04 25.83
CA VAL A 191 -3.58 3.22 25.82
C VAL A 191 -4.12 3.09 24.39
N ILE A 192 -4.28 4.21 23.68
CA ILE A 192 -4.75 4.20 22.28
C ILE A 192 -3.70 3.55 21.38
N ILE A 193 -2.41 3.84 21.57
CA ILE A 193 -1.31 3.19 20.85
C ILE A 193 -1.37 1.67 21.05
N ALA A 194 -1.57 1.19 22.28
CA ALA A 194 -1.65 -0.24 22.56
C ALA A 194 -2.87 -0.89 21.90
N LEU A 195 -4.03 -0.23 21.89
CA LEU A 195 -5.26 -0.74 21.27
C LEU A 195 -5.13 -0.84 19.74
N VAL A 196 -4.73 0.26 19.09
CA VAL A 196 -4.52 0.29 17.64
C VAL A 196 -3.38 -0.66 17.26
N GLY A 197 -2.27 -0.62 18.01
CA GLY A 197 -1.10 -1.47 17.79
C GLY A 197 -1.39 -2.96 17.95
N ALA A 198 -2.20 -3.36 18.93
CA ALA A 198 -2.66 -4.74 19.07
C ALA A 198 -3.52 -5.16 17.88
N GLY A 199 -4.40 -4.28 17.41
CA GLY A 199 -5.20 -4.51 16.20
C GLY A 199 -4.32 -4.68 14.96
N VAL A 200 -3.33 -3.79 14.78
CA VAL A 200 -2.34 -3.85 13.71
C VAL A 200 -1.56 -5.16 13.76
N ALA A 201 -1.02 -5.54 14.91
CA ALA A 201 -0.27 -6.79 15.05
C ALA A 201 -1.12 -8.03 14.71
N PHE A 202 -2.36 -8.07 15.22
CA PHE A 202 -3.29 -9.15 14.93
C PHE A 202 -3.66 -9.21 13.44
N GLY A 203 -4.06 -8.07 12.85
CA GLY A 203 -4.46 -7.97 11.45
C GLY A 203 -3.30 -8.32 10.50
N PHE A 204 -2.09 -7.83 10.78
CA PHE A 204 -0.91 -8.14 9.97
C PHE A 204 -0.58 -9.64 9.97
N ILE A 205 -0.67 -10.31 11.12
CA ILE A 205 -0.45 -11.77 11.23
C ILE A 205 -1.56 -12.56 10.54
N PHE A 206 -2.82 -12.21 10.80
CA PHE A 206 -3.97 -12.92 10.24
C PHE A 206 -4.01 -12.78 8.72
N SER A 207 -3.92 -11.55 8.23
CA SER A 207 -4.04 -11.24 6.80
C SER A 207 -2.83 -11.72 6.01
N SER A 208 -1.61 -11.66 6.54
CA SER A 208 -0.46 -12.26 5.84
C SER A 208 -0.60 -13.77 5.66
N LYS A 209 -1.14 -14.50 6.64
CA LYS A 209 -1.45 -15.94 6.51
C LYS A 209 -2.58 -16.19 5.51
N ALA A 210 -3.65 -15.41 5.55
CA ALA A 210 -4.77 -15.53 4.64
C ALA A 210 -4.34 -15.26 3.18
N ILE A 211 -3.64 -14.17 2.94
CA ILE A 211 -3.10 -13.81 1.62
C ILE A 211 -2.15 -14.91 1.13
N ARG A 212 -1.20 -15.35 1.95
CA ARG A 212 -0.28 -16.44 1.59
C ARG A 212 -1.04 -17.72 1.21
N TYR A 213 -2.05 -18.10 1.99
CA TYR A 213 -2.86 -19.27 1.70
C TYR A 213 -3.59 -19.14 0.35
N LEU A 214 -4.23 -17.99 0.11
CA LEU A 214 -4.95 -17.73 -1.14
C LEU A 214 -4.02 -17.67 -2.35
N MET A 215 -2.82 -17.08 -2.21
CA MET A 215 -1.83 -17.03 -3.29
C MET A 215 -1.33 -18.42 -3.67
N ASN A 216 -1.10 -19.30 -2.67
CA ASN A 216 -0.64 -20.66 -2.93
C ASN A 216 -1.76 -21.57 -3.48
N ARG A 217 -3.00 -21.41 -3.00
CA ARG A 217 -4.12 -22.28 -3.38
C ARG A 217 -4.86 -21.80 -4.63
N PHE A 218 -4.95 -20.49 -4.82
CA PHE A 218 -5.76 -19.85 -5.85
C PHE A 218 -4.99 -18.71 -6.56
N PRO A 219 -3.79 -18.97 -7.12
CA PRO A 219 -2.89 -17.93 -7.63
C PRO A 219 -3.55 -17.04 -8.69
N LEU A 220 -4.23 -17.63 -9.69
CA LEU A 220 -4.90 -16.86 -10.75
C LEU A 220 -6.02 -15.95 -10.23
N MET A 221 -6.75 -16.39 -9.20
CA MET A 221 -7.80 -15.57 -8.58
C MET A 221 -7.20 -14.41 -7.78
N MET A 222 -6.09 -14.65 -7.06
CA MET A 222 -5.36 -13.60 -6.36
C MET A 222 -4.71 -12.61 -7.31
N TYR A 223 -4.08 -13.07 -8.39
CA TYR A 223 -3.54 -12.18 -9.42
C TYR A 223 -4.62 -11.31 -10.05
N ALA A 224 -5.76 -11.88 -10.42
CA ALA A 224 -6.87 -11.11 -10.97
C ALA A 224 -7.36 -10.05 -9.99
N PHE A 225 -7.52 -10.41 -8.71
CA PHE A 225 -7.92 -9.48 -7.66
C PHE A 225 -6.88 -8.36 -7.45
N ILE A 226 -5.59 -8.70 -7.33
CA ILE A 226 -4.48 -7.74 -7.18
C ILE A 226 -4.42 -6.77 -8.37
N ILE A 227 -4.54 -7.27 -9.61
CA ILE A 227 -4.60 -6.42 -10.81
C ILE A 227 -5.79 -5.46 -10.72
N GLY A 228 -6.93 -5.96 -10.25
CA GLY A 228 -8.10 -5.13 -9.96
C GLY A 228 -7.79 -4.01 -8.98
N LEU A 229 -7.24 -4.34 -7.81
CA LEU A 229 -6.89 -3.36 -6.77
C LEU A 229 -5.91 -2.29 -7.30
N VAL A 230 -4.86 -2.71 -8.00
CA VAL A 230 -3.85 -1.83 -8.60
C VAL A 230 -4.44 -0.96 -9.71
N PHE A 231 -5.38 -1.49 -10.50
CA PHE A 231 -6.09 -0.70 -11.49
C PHE A 231 -7.01 0.34 -10.83
N GLY A 232 -7.71 -0.06 -9.77
CA GLY A 232 -8.58 0.83 -9.00
C GLY A 232 -7.82 1.98 -8.33
N SER A 233 -6.58 1.77 -7.90
CA SER A 233 -5.77 2.83 -7.27
C SER A 233 -5.39 3.96 -8.24
N LEU A 234 -5.44 3.73 -9.56
CA LEU A 234 -5.29 4.81 -10.55
C LEU A 234 -6.34 5.90 -10.36
N PHE A 235 -7.56 5.55 -9.94
CA PHE A 235 -8.64 6.52 -9.70
C PHE A 235 -8.44 7.27 -8.37
N VAL A 236 -7.88 6.61 -7.36
CA VAL A 236 -7.61 7.22 -6.05
C VAL A 236 -6.45 8.22 -6.13
N VAL A 237 -5.41 7.90 -6.88
CA VAL A 237 -4.20 8.74 -7.00
C VAL A 237 -4.41 9.89 -8.01
N TYR A 238 -5.43 9.82 -8.86
CA TYR A 238 -5.66 10.83 -9.89
C TYR A 238 -6.07 12.19 -9.29
N PRO A 239 -5.25 13.24 -9.43
CA PRO A 239 -5.50 14.52 -8.74
C PRO A 239 -6.44 15.46 -9.52
N GLY A 240 -6.95 15.03 -10.70
CA GLY A 240 -7.57 15.94 -11.67
C GLY A 240 -6.53 16.66 -12.54
N LEU A 241 -7.00 17.57 -13.39
CA LEU A 241 -6.17 18.40 -14.26
C LEU A 241 -6.45 19.88 -13.98
N THR A 242 -5.40 20.61 -13.64
CA THR A 242 -5.39 22.08 -13.72
C THR A 242 -5.00 22.49 -15.13
N PHE A 243 -5.59 23.58 -15.63
CA PHE A 243 -5.39 24.05 -17.02
C PHE A 243 -4.15 24.95 -17.17
N GLU A 244 -3.21 24.90 -16.23
CA GLU A 244 -1.95 25.63 -16.29
C GLU A 244 -0.94 24.91 -17.22
N PRO A 245 -0.50 25.50 -18.34
CA PRO A 245 0.28 24.80 -19.37
C PRO A 245 1.58 24.17 -18.86
N LEU A 246 2.32 24.88 -18.00
CA LEU A 246 3.56 24.36 -17.41
C LEU A 246 3.28 23.15 -16.52
N ASN A 247 2.21 23.20 -15.72
CA ASN A 247 1.85 22.13 -14.80
C ASN A 247 1.42 20.87 -15.54
N VAL A 248 0.70 21.03 -16.65
CA VAL A 248 0.33 19.92 -17.55
C VAL A 248 1.58 19.29 -18.16
N ILE A 249 2.53 20.08 -18.68
CA ILE A 249 3.78 19.55 -19.25
C ILE A 249 4.57 18.78 -18.18
N LEU A 250 4.76 19.35 -17.00
CA LEU A 250 5.46 18.69 -15.90
C LEU A 250 4.77 17.39 -15.48
N SER A 251 3.44 17.36 -15.46
CA SER A 251 2.64 16.18 -15.15
C SER A 251 2.77 15.08 -16.20
N LEU A 252 2.77 15.44 -17.49
CA LEU A 252 2.99 14.46 -18.56
C LEU A 252 4.41 13.89 -18.51
N VAL A 253 5.43 14.73 -18.32
CA VAL A 253 6.82 14.29 -18.15
C VAL A 253 6.95 13.37 -16.94
N ALA A 254 6.34 13.75 -15.80
CA ALA A 254 6.35 12.96 -14.59
C ALA A 254 5.66 11.60 -14.77
N ALA A 255 4.49 11.55 -15.43
CA ALA A 255 3.80 10.30 -15.73
C ALA A 255 4.61 9.38 -16.65
N VAL A 256 5.23 9.92 -17.69
CA VAL A 256 6.11 9.14 -18.58
C VAL A 256 7.34 8.63 -17.82
N ALA A 257 7.95 9.46 -16.99
CA ALA A 257 9.09 9.07 -16.16
C ALA A 257 8.71 7.96 -15.16
N GLY A 258 7.55 8.07 -14.50
CA GLY A 258 7.01 7.05 -13.62
C GLY A 258 6.75 5.74 -14.36
N PHE A 259 6.07 5.80 -15.50
CA PHE A 259 5.79 4.62 -16.33
C PHE A 259 7.07 3.92 -16.81
N TYR A 260 8.04 4.70 -17.29
CA TYR A 260 9.33 4.16 -17.70
C TYR A 260 10.10 3.52 -16.54
N THR A 261 10.09 4.16 -15.37
CA THR A 261 10.69 3.61 -14.14
C THR A 261 10.04 2.27 -13.78
N ALA A 262 8.71 2.19 -13.84
CA ALA A 262 8.01 0.96 -13.52
C ALA A 262 8.32 -0.17 -14.52
N VAL A 263 8.29 0.13 -15.83
CA VAL A 263 8.58 -0.88 -16.87
C VAL A 263 10.03 -1.36 -16.82
N THR A 264 10.99 -0.50 -16.46
CA THR A 264 12.40 -0.89 -16.34
C THR A 264 12.68 -1.73 -15.09
N LEU A 265 12.04 -1.41 -13.97
CA LEU A 265 12.13 -2.19 -12.73
C LEU A 265 11.41 -3.54 -12.84
N GLY A 266 10.20 -3.56 -13.42
CA GLY A 266 9.40 -4.78 -13.59
C GLY A 266 10.04 -5.80 -14.54
N LYS A 267 10.92 -5.39 -15.46
CA LYS A 267 11.69 -6.30 -16.32
C LYS A 267 12.81 -7.06 -15.59
N ARG A 268 13.17 -6.65 -14.38
CA ARG A 268 14.28 -7.21 -13.58
C ARG A 268 13.80 -8.04 -12.39
N GLY A 269 12.48 -8.12 -12.18
CA GLY A 269 11.83 -9.00 -11.20
C GLY A 269 11.91 -10.46 -11.59
#